data_AF-A0A2H5UCF0-F1
#
_entry.id   AF-A0A2H5UCF0-F1
#
_cell.length_a   1.000
_cell.length_b   1.000
_cell.length_c   1.000
_cell.angle_alpha   90.00
_cell.angle_beta   90.00
_cell.angle_gamma   90.00
#
_symmetry.space_group_name_H-M   'P 1'
#
loop_
_entity.id
_entity.type
_entity.pdbx_description
1 polymer ?
#
loop_
_entity_poly.entity_id
_entity_poly.type
_entity_poly.pdbx_seq_one_letter_code
_entity_poly.pdbx_strand_id
1 'polypeptide(L)'
;MQYYSWAGDEEALPCEKCDNCLHRQSHCPIIQDARQDALYMLRVIDAVTNYMKNNNENTTRDDIVQVFCRSKNASVIKKNLNHLDIYKENYNRILKRQEEVAYLLEDLVIRDLVEVKFKLSKPTPTSQITCNLIYIGVTENAVERASIGSWIYSVRSRQK
;
A
#
# COMPACT_ATOMS: atom_id res chain seq x y z
N MET A 1 11.10 8.98 -2.76
CA MET A 1 11.32 10.18 -3.60
C MET A 1 12.76 10.11 -4.07
N GLN A 2 13.01 9.62 -5.28
CA GLN A 2 14.37 9.49 -5.81
C GLN A 2 14.73 10.85 -6.39
N TYR A 3 15.70 11.53 -5.76
CA TYR A 3 16.23 12.78 -6.27
C TYR A 3 16.95 12.45 -7.58
N TYR A 4 16.63 13.18 -8.66
CA TYR A 4 17.39 13.06 -9.90
C TYR A 4 18.76 13.70 -9.63
N SER A 5 19.80 12.88 -9.51
CA SER A 5 21.18 13.33 -9.38
C SER A 5 21.92 13.15 -10.69
N TRP A 6 22.67 14.18 -11.10
CA TRP A 6 23.56 14.10 -12.25
C TRP A 6 24.82 13.30 -11.88
N ALA A 7 25.51 12.76 -12.90
CA ALA A 7 26.76 12.06 -12.67
C ALA A 7 27.81 13.04 -12.11
N GLY A 8 28.22 12.81 -10.86
CA GLY A 8 29.16 13.68 -10.13
C GLY A 8 28.51 14.54 -9.04
N ASP A 9 27.19 14.55 -8.92
CA ASP A 9 26.52 15.18 -7.79
C ASP A 9 26.86 14.42 -6.50
N GLU A 10 27.27 15.17 -5.47
CA GLU A 10 27.41 14.62 -4.13
C GLU A 10 26.06 14.11 -3.63
N GLU A 11 26.09 13.03 -2.85
CA GLU A 11 24.88 12.47 -2.26
C GLU A 11 24.20 13.55 -1.40
N ALA A 12 22.98 13.96 -1.79
CA ALA A 12 22.30 15.06 -1.14
C ALA A 12 22.04 14.69 0.33
N LEU A 13 22.76 15.36 1.23
CA LEU A 13 22.56 15.19 2.66
C LEU A 13 21.12 15.59 3.04
N PRO A 14 20.51 14.93 4.05
CA PRO A 14 19.21 15.34 4.56
C PRO A 14 19.25 16.83 4.93
N CYS A 15 18.24 17.61 4.52
CA CYS A 15 18.26 19.05 4.78
C CYS A 15 18.04 19.43 6.26
N GLU A 16 17.71 18.44 7.11
CA GLU A 16 17.44 18.54 8.55
C GLU A 16 16.32 19.50 8.96
N LYS A 17 15.66 20.16 8.00
CA LYS A 17 14.70 21.24 8.23
C LYS A 17 13.31 20.96 7.67
N CYS A 18 13.18 20.04 6.71
CA CYS A 18 11.87 19.67 6.19
C CYS A 18 11.13 18.77 7.16
N ASP A 19 9.81 18.74 7.01
CA ASP A 19 8.89 17.83 7.69
C ASP A 19 9.41 16.38 7.72
N ASN A 20 9.87 15.85 6.59
CA ASN A 20 10.41 14.49 6.51
C ASN A 20 11.66 14.29 7.40
N CYS A 21 12.56 15.26 7.45
CA CYS A 21 13.75 15.18 8.30
C CYS A 21 13.37 15.29 9.79
N LEU A 22 12.49 16.21 10.14
CA LEU A 22 12.00 16.41 11.52
C LEU A 22 11.23 15.17 12.01
N HIS A 23 10.40 14.57 11.15
CA HIS A 23 9.71 13.32 11.45
C HIS A 23 10.66 12.14 11.60
N ARG A 24 11.69 12.05 10.73
CA ARG A 24 12.72 11.00 10.85
C ARG A 24 13.50 11.12 12.17
N GLN A 25 13.88 12.33 12.56
CA GLN A 25 14.60 12.58 13.82
C GLN A 25 13.72 12.29 15.04
N SER A 26 12.44 12.69 15.03
CA SER A 26 11.52 12.47 16.16
C SER A 26 11.06 11.02 16.32
N HIS A 27 10.95 10.25 15.23
CA HIS A 27 10.44 8.88 15.26
C HIS A 27 11.51 7.80 15.22
N CYS A 28 12.78 8.16 14.99
CA CYS A 28 13.92 7.24 14.85
C CYS A 28 13.52 5.95 14.09
N PRO A 29 13.11 6.06 12.82
CA PRO A 29 12.62 4.92 12.07
C PRO A 29 13.78 3.98 11.74
N ILE A 30 13.46 2.70 11.69
CA ILE A 30 14.37 1.63 11.27
C ILE A 30 14.13 1.38 9.79
N ILE A 31 15.20 1.32 9.02
CA ILE A 31 15.15 0.98 7.60
C ILE A 31 14.97 -0.55 7.48
N GLN A 32 13.95 -1.00 6.75
CA GLN A 32 13.68 -2.42 6.54
C GLN A 32 13.39 -2.72 5.08
N ASP A 33 13.84 -3.89 4.60
CA ASP A 33 13.47 -4.44 3.30
C ASP A 33 12.11 -5.16 3.42
N ALA A 34 11.06 -4.53 2.88
CA ALA A 34 9.69 -5.02 2.90
C ALA A 34 9.32 -5.77 1.60
N ARG A 35 10.29 -6.31 0.85
CA ARG A 35 10.01 -7.05 -0.39
C ARG A 35 9.04 -8.21 -0.20
N GLN A 36 9.17 -8.95 0.89
CA GLN A 36 8.24 -10.04 1.17
C GLN A 36 6.82 -9.51 1.43
N ASP A 37 6.69 -8.34 2.06
CA ASP A 37 5.40 -7.68 2.25
C ASP A 37 4.83 -7.23 0.91
N ALA A 38 5.65 -6.73 -0.03
CA ALA A 38 5.23 -6.37 -1.38
C ALA A 38 4.68 -7.59 -2.15
N LEU A 39 5.41 -8.71 -2.13
CA LEU A 39 4.97 -9.95 -2.76
C LEU A 39 3.68 -10.50 -2.12
N TYR A 40 3.59 -10.43 -0.78
CA TYR A 40 2.38 -10.84 -0.07
C TYR A 40 1.20 -9.91 -0.36
N MET A 41 1.44 -8.59 -0.46
CA MET A 41 0.42 -7.61 -0.82
C MET A 41 -0.18 -7.89 -2.20
N LEU A 42 0.62 -8.27 -3.19
CA LEU A 42 0.10 -8.69 -4.50
C LEU A 42 -0.85 -9.89 -4.39
N ARG A 43 -0.53 -10.90 -3.56
CA ARG A 43 -1.45 -12.03 -3.30
C ARG A 43 -2.75 -11.59 -2.63
N VAL A 44 -2.66 -10.64 -1.69
CA VAL A 44 -3.85 -10.06 -1.02
C VAL A 44 -4.72 -9.30 -2.02
N ILE A 45 -4.11 -8.47 -2.87
CA ILE A 45 -4.84 -7.70 -3.89
C ILE A 45 -5.57 -8.64 -4.84
N ASP A 46 -4.91 -9.65 -5.37
CA ASP A 46 -5.53 -10.62 -6.27
C ASP A 46 -6.71 -11.34 -5.61
N ALA A 47 -6.52 -11.86 -4.39
CA ALA A 47 -7.59 -12.53 -3.65
C ALA A 47 -8.79 -11.61 -3.35
N VAL A 48 -8.54 -10.38 -2.90
CA VAL A 48 -9.61 -9.42 -2.56
C VAL A 48 -10.32 -8.94 -3.82
N THR A 49 -9.59 -8.54 -4.85
CA THR A 49 -10.19 -8.02 -6.09
C THR A 49 -11.02 -9.09 -6.82
N ASN A 50 -10.54 -10.33 -6.89
CA ASN A 50 -11.30 -11.45 -7.46
C ASN A 50 -12.58 -11.72 -6.66
N TYR A 51 -12.50 -11.72 -5.32
CA TYR A 51 -13.67 -11.89 -4.47
C TYR A 51 -14.69 -10.76 -4.64
N MET A 52 -14.25 -9.51 -4.63
CA MET A 52 -15.12 -8.34 -4.77
C MET A 52 -15.79 -8.31 -6.14
N LYS A 53 -15.04 -8.63 -7.20
CA LYS A 53 -15.56 -8.76 -8.58
C LYS A 53 -16.66 -9.81 -8.67
N ASN A 54 -16.48 -10.98 -8.06
CA ASN A 54 -17.49 -12.04 -8.05
C ASN A 54 -18.77 -11.64 -7.30
N ASN A 55 -18.67 -10.69 -6.37
CA ASN A 55 -19.82 -10.13 -5.64
C ASN A 55 -20.36 -8.83 -6.29
N ASN A 56 -19.86 -8.43 -7.47
CA ASN A 56 -20.20 -7.17 -8.14
C ASN A 56 -19.95 -5.91 -7.28
N GLU A 57 -18.96 -5.96 -6.38
CA GLU A 57 -18.55 -4.84 -5.54
C GLU A 57 -17.23 -4.21 -6.02
N ASN A 58 -17.06 -2.91 -5.75
CA ASN A 58 -15.80 -2.22 -6.02
C ASN A 58 -14.82 -2.43 -4.85
N THR A 59 -13.58 -2.77 -5.18
CA THR A 59 -12.50 -2.87 -4.20
C THR A 59 -11.93 -1.50 -3.87
N THR A 60 -11.91 -1.16 -2.58
CA THR A 60 -11.33 0.08 -2.06
C THR A 60 -9.95 -0.16 -1.46
N ARG A 61 -9.20 0.93 -1.24
CA ARG A 61 -7.91 0.92 -0.51
C ARG A 61 -8.03 0.21 0.83
N ASP A 62 -9.09 0.52 1.59
CA ASP A 62 -9.30 -0.04 2.92
C ASP A 62 -9.57 -1.54 2.87
N ASP A 63 -10.30 -2.04 1.89
CA ASP A 63 -10.58 -3.47 1.80
C ASP A 63 -9.28 -4.30 1.75
N ILE A 64 -8.32 -3.85 0.94
CA ILE A 64 -7.01 -4.48 0.79
C ILE A 64 -6.17 -4.31 2.06
N VAL A 65 -6.03 -3.08 2.57
CA VAL A 65 -5.20 -2.77 3.74
C VAL A 65 -5.71 -3.52 4.98
N GLN A 66 -7.03 -3.56 5.19
CA GLN A 66 -7.61 -4.24 6.35
C GLN A 66 -7.44 -5.76 6.27
N VAL A 67 -7.51 -6.36 5.06
CA VAL A 67 -7.22 -7.78 4.87
C VAL A 67 -5.74 -8.08 5.11
N PHE A 68 -4.83 -7.29 4.53
CA PHE A 68 -3.38 -7.42 4.77
C PHE A 68 -3.04 -7.30 6.27
N CYS A 69 -3.65 -6.33 6.96
CA CYS A 69 -3.47 -6.13 8.39
C CYS A 69 -4.21 -7.15 9.26
N ARG A 70 -5.06 -8.01 8.68
CA ARG A 70 -5.94 -8.95 9.40
C ARG A 70 -6.77 -8.26 10.47
N SER A 71 -7.29 -7.07 10.14
CA SER A 71 -8.01 -6.22 11.07
C SER A 71 -9.40 -6.78 11.36
N LYS A 72 -9.75 -6.82 12.65
CA LYS A 72 -11.08 -7.26 13.13
C LYS A 72 -12.02 -6.07 13.27
N ASN A 73 -12.46 -5.51 12.14
CA ASN A 73 -13.37 -4.36 12.14
C ASN A 73 -14.69 -4.69 11.41
N ALA A 74 -15.66 -3.79 11.54
CA ALA A 74 -16.99 -3.96 10.97
C ALA A 74 -16.99 -4.00 9.44
N SER A 75 -16.07 -3.33 8.74
CA SER A 75 -16.04 -3.32 7.27
C SER A 75 -15.61 -4.67 6.71
N VAL A 76 -14.58 -5.30 7.30
CA VAL A 76 -14.12 -6.65 6.94
C VAL A 76 -15.23 -7.67 7.15
N ILE A 77 -15.95 -7.60 8.27
CA ILE A 77 -17.06 -8.52 8.58
C ILE A 77 -18.23 -8.28 7.65
N LYS A 78 -18.63 -7.02 7.42
CA LYS A 78 -19.77 -6.66 6.56
C LYS A 78 -19.57 -7.13 5.12
N LYS A 79 -18.36 -7.02 4.59
CA LYS A 79 -17.99 -7.51 3.26
C LYS A 79 -17.57 -8.99 3.23
N ASN A 80 -17.62 -9.66 4.38
CA ASN A 80 -17.30 -11.06 4.55
C ASN A 80 -15.86 -11.44 4.10
N LEU A 81 -14.93 -10.46 4.15
CA LEU A 81 -13.53 -10.61 3.71
C LEU A 81 -12.70 -11.49 4.65
N ASN A 82 -13.15 -11.66 5.90
CA ASN A 82 -12.51 -12.54 6.89
C ASN A 82 -12.59 -14.03 6.52
N HIS A 83 -13.41 -14.41 5.54
CA HIS A 83 -13.52 -15.80 5.09
C HIS A 83 -12.50 -16.18 4.02
N LEU A 84 -11.84 -15.20 3.40
CA LEU A 84 -10.77 -15.44 2.43
C LEU A 84 -9.61 -16.22 3.08
N ASP A 85 -9.05 -17.20 2.37
CA ASP A 85 -7.96 -18.00 2.91
C ASP A 85 -6.71 -17.14 3.19
N ILE A 86 -6.44 -16.15 2.33
CA ILE A 86 -5.35 -15.18 2.53
C ILE A 86 -5.51 -14.36 3.83
N TYR A 87 -6.73 -14.17 4.33
CA TYR A 87 -6.98 -13.46 5.59
C TYR A 87 -6.61 -14.34 6.81
N LYS A 88 -6.74 -15.66 6.65
CA LYS A 88 -6.46 -16.64 7.71
C LYS A 88 -4.98 -17.01 7.79
N GLU A 89 -4.22 -16.80 6.71
CA GLU A 89 -2.78 -17.05 6.65
C GLU A 89 -2.01 -16.33 7.78
N ASN A 90 -1.08 -17.06 8.41
CA ASN A 90 -0.22 -16.52 9.44
C ASN A 90 1.07 -15.96 8.82
N TYR A 91 0.96 -14.81 8.18
CA TYR A 91 2.09 -14.11 7.58
C TYR A 91 2.77 -13.14 8.57
N ASN A 92 4.09 -13.25 8.73
CA ASN A 92 4.87 -12.39 9.60
C ASN A 92 5.29 -11.10 8.86
N ARG A 93 4.43 -10.08 8.92
CA ARG A 93 4.63 -8.80 8.23
C ARG A 93 5.65 -7.88 8.90
N ILE A 94 6.40 -7.17 8.05
CA ILE A 94 7.36 -6.12 8.45
C ILE A 94 6.60 -4.82 8.73
N LEU A 95 5.75 -4.41 7.81
CA LEU A 95 4.88 -3.24 7.91
C LEU A 95 3.67 -3.58 8.78
N LYS A 96 3.56 -2.93 9.93
CA LYS A 96 2.58 -3.31 10.96
C LYS A 96 1.42 -2.34 11.05
N ARG A 97 1.64 -1.08 10.71
CA ARG A 97 0.63 -0.02 10.78
C ARG A 97 -0.13 0.04 9.46
N GLN A 98 -1.43 0.34 9.54
CA GLN A 98 -2.26 0.45 8.35
C GLN A 98 -1.76 1.52 7.39
N GLU A 99 -1.24 2.64 7.91
CA GLU A 99 -0.64 3.71 7.12
C GLU A 99 0.58 3.24 6.33
N GLU A 100 1.52 2.52 6.97
CA GLU A 100 2.71 1.95 6.32
C GLU A 100 2.32 0.96 5.22
N VAL A 101 1.36 0.08 5.51
CA VAL A 101 0.82 -0.90 4.56
C VAL A 101 0.14 -0.22 3.38
N ALA A 102 -0.53 0.90 3.64
CA ALA A 102 -1.19 1.65 2.61
C ALA A 102 -0.22 2.41 1.70
N TYR A 103 0.92 2.89 2.22
CA TYR A 103 2.00 3.42 1.38
C TYR A 103 2.60 2.36 0.47
N LEU A 104 2.77 1.13 0.96
CA LEU A 104 3.19 0.01 0.10
C LEU A 104 2.18 -0.24 -1.03
N LEU A 105 0.88 -0.22 -0.72
CA LEU A 105 -0.16 -0.38 -1.74
C LEU A 105 -0.09 0.73 -2.80
N GLU A 106 0.10 1.98 -2.39
CA GLU A 106 0.24 3.13 -3.31
C GLU A 106 1.51 3.03 -4.15
N ASP A 107 2.64 2.60 -3.56
CA ASP A 107 3.89 2.41 -4.28
C ASP A 107 3.77 1.31 -5.35
N LEU A 108 3.02 0.23 -5.06
CA LEU A 108 2.69 -0.80 -6.05
C LEU A 108 1.88 -0.24 -7.23
N VAL A 109 0.93 0.67 -6.96
CA VAL A 109 0.15 1.35 -8.02
C VAL A 109 1.04 2.30 -8.83
N ILE A 110 1.87 3.11 -8.17
CA ILE A 110 2.79 4.06 -8.83
C ILE A 110 3.78 3.34 -9.73
N ARG A 111 4.23 2.15 -9.32
CA ARG A 111 5.15 1.30 -10.09
C ARG A 111 4.46 0.47 -11.17
N ASP A 112 3.15 0.67 -11.39
CA ASP A 112 2.36 -0.04 -12.40
C ASP A 112 2.43 -1.57 -12.20
N LEU A 113 2.29 -2.01 -10.94
CA LEU A 113 2.19 -3.42 -10.54
C LEU A 113 0.75 -3.80 -10.16
N VAL A 114 -0.10 -2.79 -9.97
CA VAL A 114 -1.49 -2.93 -9.56
C VAL A 114 -2.33 -2.01 -10.43
N GLU A 115 -3.33 -2.59 -11.08
CA GLU A 115 -4.24 -1.85 -11.95
C GLU A 115 -5.33 -1.18 -11.10
N VAL A 116 -5.54 0.11 -11.37
CA VAL A 116 -6.58 0.92 -10.71
C VAL A 116 -7.39 1.70 -11.71
N LYS A 117 -8.67 1.92 -11.39
CA LYS A 117 -9.57 2.81 -12.13
C LYS A 117 -9.93 4.01 -11.26
N PHE A 118 -9.88 5.19 -11.86
CA PHE A 118 -10.35 6.42 -11.23
C PHE A 118 -11.86 6.56 -11.43
N LYS A 119 -12.61 6.63 -10.32
CA LYS A 119 -14.02 6.99 -10.33
C LYS A 119 -14.18 8.43 -9.88
N LEU A 120 -14.40 9.30 -10.86
CA LEU A 120 -14.76 10.69 -10.63
C LEU A 120 -16.28 10.80 -10.45
N SER A 121 -16.70 11.43 -9.35
CA SER A 121 -18.10 11.72 -9.11
C SER A 121 -18.29 13.19 -8.73
N LYS A 122 -19.32 13.79 -9.30
CA LYS A 122 -19.80 15.13 -8.93
C LYS A 122 -21.28 15.00 -8.55
N PRO A 123 -21.59 14.74 -7.26
CA PRO A 123 -22.94 14.44 -6.82
C PRO A 123 -23.97 15.53 -7.18
N THR A 124 -23.56 16.79 -7.15
CA THR A 124 -24.36 17.94 -7.56
C THR A 124 -23.54 18.95 -8.38
N PRO A 125 -24.15 19.79 -9.22
CA PRO A 125 -23.43 20.80 -10.01
C PRO A 125 -22.57 21.76 -9.16
N THR A 126 -22.94 21.96 -7.89
CA THR A 126 -22.25 22.82 -6.92
C THR A 126 -21.25 22.08 -6.03
N SER A 127 -21.32 20.75 -5.97
CA SER A 127 -20.38 19.94 -5.19
C SER A 127 -18.97 19.94 -5.80
N GLN A 128 -17.97 19.77 -4.95
CA GLN A 128 -16.61 19.48 -5.37
C GLN A 128 -16.55 18.11 -6.07
N ILE A 129 -15.65 17.98 -7.04
CA ILE A 129 -15.38 16.69 -7.68
C ILE A 129 -14.70 15.79 -6.65
N THR A 130 -15.24 14.58 -6.51
CA THR A 130 -14.66 13.52 -5.68
C THR A 130 -13.97 12.52 -6.58
N CYS A 131 -12.78 12.07 -6.20
CA CYS A 131 -12.02 11.06 -6.91
C CYS A 131 -11.80 9.87 -5.99
N ASN A 132 -12.30 8.70 -6.40
CA ASN A 132 -12.10 7.44 -5.68
C ASN A 132 -11.30 6.47 -6.56
N LEU A 133 -10.30 5.83 -5.97
CA LEU A 133 -9.56 4.75 -6.64
C LEU A 133 -10.29 3.43 -6.42
N ILE A 134 -10.53 2.71 -7.52
CA ILE A 134 -11.06 1.35 -7.52
C ILE A 134 -9.93 0.42 -7.95
N TYR A 135 -9.58 -0.53 -7.10
CA TYR A 135 -8.54 -1.51 -7.38
C TYR A 135 -9.12 -2.64 -8.25
N ILE A 136 -8.50 -2.90 -9.39
CA ILE A 136 -8.99 -3.85 -10.40
C ILE A 136 -8.30 -5.20 -10.24
N GLY A 137 -7.00 -5.20 -10.02
CA GLY A 137 -6.21 -6.42 -9.88
C GLY A 137 -4.71 -6.17 -9.96
N VAL A 138 -3.96 -7.25 -10.11
CA VAL A 138 -2.50 -7.23 -10.26
C VAL A 138 -2.17 -7.27 -11.75
N THR A 139 -1.18 -6.48 -12.20
CA THR A 139 -0.78 -6.45 -13.61
C THR A 139 0.02 -7.70 -14.01
N GLU A 140 0.17 -7.94 -15.31
CA GLU A 140 1.06 -8.99 -15.81
C GLU A 140 2.50 -8.79 -15.30
N ASN A 141 3.18 -9.89 -14.96
CA ASN A 141 4.56 -9.92 -14.44
C ASN A 141 4.81 -9.11 -13.14
N ALA A 142 3.76 -8.66 -12.44
CA ALA A 142 3.92 -7.86 -11.24
C ALA A 142 4.73 -8.56 -10.14
N VAL A 143 4.55 -9.88 -9.97
CA VAL A 143 5.28 -10.69 -8.98
C VAL A 143 6.78 -10.72 -9.30
N GLU A 144 7.14 -10.96 -10.57
CA GLU A 144 8.53 -10.97 -11.01
C GLU A 144 9.16 -9.58 -10.81
N ARG A 145 8.49 -8.53 -11.27
CA ARG A 145 8.95 -7.14 -11.11
C ARG A 145 9.08 -6.73 -9.64
N ALA A 146 8.18 -7.20 -8.78
CA ALA A 146 8.28 -6.98 -7.34
C ALA A 146 9.44 -7.78 -6.71
N SER A 147 9.78 -8.95 -7.23
CA SER A 147 10.88 -9.77 -6.68
C SER A 147 12.27 -9.13 -6.90
N ILE A 148 12.44 -8.40 -8.01
CA ILE A 148 13.68 -7.67 -8.34
C ILE A 148 13.66 -6.21 -7.86
N GLY A 149 12.50 -5.70 -7.46
CA GLY A 149 12.32 -4.33 -7.00
C GLY A 149 12.94 -4.04 -5.64
N SER A 150 13.31 -2.78 -5.42
CA SER A 150 13.74 -2.28 -4.11
C SER A 150 12.54 -1.81 -3.28
N TRP A 151 12.36 -2.40 -2.10
CA TRP A 151 11.21 -2.18 -1.20
C TRP A 151 11.68 -1.71 0.17
N ILE A 152 12.49 -0.66 0.19
CA ILE A 152 13.10 -0.15 1.41
C ILE A 152 12.20 0.90 2.06
N TYR A 153 11.70 0.61 3.25
CA TYR A 153 10.82 1.52 4.00
C TYR A 153 11.44 1.93 5.33
N SER A 154 11.15 3.17 5.73
CA SER A 154 11.43 3.69 7.07
C SER A 154 10.28 3.34 8.00
N VAL A 155 10.42 2.26 8.76
CA VAL A 155 9.39 1.73 9.66
C VAL A 155 9.59 2.33 11.05
N ARG A 156 8.53 2.80 11.72
CA ARG A 156 8.71 3.36 13.07
C ARG A 156 9.22 2.30 14.03
N SER A 157 10.28 2.62 14.77
CA SER A 157 10.76 1.72 15.83
C SER A 157 9.65 1.54 16.88
N ARG A 158 9.45 0.29 17.33
CA ARG A 158 8.69 0.08 18.56
C ARG A 158 9.58 0.60 19.69
N GLN A 159 9.33 1.81 20.17
CA GLN A 159 9.77 2.16 21.51
C GLN A 159 9.17 1.10 22.45
N LYS A 160 10.06 0.34 23.11
CA LYS A 160 9.69 -0.65 24.12
C LYS A 160 9.12 0.06 25.34
#